data_AF-A0A6M2D773-F1
#
_entry.id   AF-A0A6M2D773-F1
#
_cell.length_a   1.000
_cell.length_b   1.000
_cell.length_c   1.000
_cell.angle_alpha   90.00
_cell.angle_beta   90.00
_cell.angle_gamma   90.00
#
_symmetry.space_group_name_H-M   'P 1'
#
loop_
_entity.id
_entity.type
_entity.pdbx_description
1 polymer ?
#
loop_
_entity_poly.entity_id
_entity_poly.type
_entity_poly.pdbx_seq_one_letter_code
_entity_poly.pdbx_strand_id
1 'polypeptide(L)'
;EAICSRDHIRTHAQTFISLCYTEFEFILSPASMIAAASISMAVCGLVKLNWTQKKEVLQRLHDVTSIEVDCLQDCQQRIEKTLVRNYPELTKSLAASLNGTTPTPTPASTPSGDYAVKVSAETVTLESETPETPTDVQDVLF
;
A
#
# COMPACT_ATOMS: atom_id res chain seq x y z
N GLU A 1 9.74 -27.39 5.80
CA GLU A 1 8.82 -26.22 5.79
C GLU A 1 9.35 -24.98 6.52
N ALA A 2 10.09 -25.08 7.63
CA ALA A 2 10.52 -23.90 8.41
C ALA A 2 11.41 -22.86 7.69
N ILE A 3 12.19 -23.27 6.70
CA ILE A 3 13.07 -22.37 5.92
C ILE A 3 12.24 -21.37 5.11
N CYS A 4 11.16 -21.85 4.47
CA CYS A 4 10.23 -21.03 3.69
C CYS A 4 9.57 -19.94 4.55
N SER A 5 9.12 -20.29 5.77
CA SER A 5 8.49 -19.33 6.68
C SER A 5 9.43 -18.22 7.13
N ARG A 6 10.71 -18.53 7.40
CA ARG A 6 11.71 -17.51 7.78
C ARG A 6 11.98 -16.52 6.66
N ASP A 7 12.08 -17.02 5.43
CA ASP A 7 12.35 -16.17 4.27
C ASP A 7 11.14 -15.26 3.97
N HIS A 8 9.92 -15.76 4.15
CA HIS A 8 8.71 -14.92 4.04
C HIS A 8 8.66 -13.82 5.11
N ILE A 9 8.97 -14.15 6.37
CA ILE A 9 9.05 -13.15 7.45
C ILE A 9 10.10 -12.08 7.11
N ARG A 10 11.27 -12.48 6.61
CA ARG A 10 12.31 -11.54 6.20
C ARG A 10 11.84 -10.62 5.09
N THR A 11 11.23 -11.17 4.03
CA THR A 11 10.71 -10.38 2.91
C THR A 11 9.66 -9.37 3.38
N HIS A 12 8.72 -9.78 4.22
CA HIS A 12 7.70 -8.87 4.76
C HIS A 12 8.31 -7.78 5.65
N ALA A 13 9.24 -8.13 6.53
CA ALA A 13 9.94 -7.16 7.36
C ALA A 13 10.73 -6.15 6.51
N GLN A 14 11.40 -6.61 5.45
CA GLN A 14 12.13 -5.72 4.52
C GLN A 14 11.20 -4.75 3.80
N THR A 15 9.98 -5.17 3.42
CA THR A 15 8.98 -4.26 2.85
C THR A 15 8.62 -3.12 3.82
N PHE A 16 8.37 -3.45 5.10
CA PHE A 16 8.08 -2.44 6.11
C PHE A 16 9.27 -1.52 6.38
N ILE A 17 10.49 -2.08 6.45
CA ILE A 17 11.71 -1.30 6.63
C ILE A 17 11.90 -0.31 5.47
N SER A 18 11.76 -0.78 4.23
CA SER A 18 11.85 0.09 3.04
C SER A 18 10.82 1.20 3.07
N LEU A 19 9.57 0.89 3.45
CA LEU A 19 8.52 1.89 3.62
C LEU A 19 8.87 2.94 4.68
N CYS A 20 9.43 2.51 5.82
CA CYS A 20 9.84 3.44 6.88
C CYS A 20 10.92 4.41 6.39
N TYR A 21 11.90 3.91 5.62
CA TYR A 21 13.01 4.74 5.14
C TYR A 21 12.61 5.75 4.06
N THR A 22 11.45 5.59 3.42
CA THR A 22 10.92 6.59 2.49
C THR A 22 10.15 7.73 3.19
N GLU A 23 9.91 7.62 4.49
CA GLU A 23 8.90 8.41 5.21
C GLU A 23 9.51 9.21 6.36
N PHE A 24 9.34 10.53 6.33
CA PHE A 24 9.93 11.45 7.32
C PHE A 24 9.49 11.17 8.77
N GLU A 25 8.33 10.53 8.95
CA GLU A 25 7.79 10.13 10.25
C GLU A 25 8.71 9.16 11.02
N PHE A 26 9.65 8.52 10.33
CA PHE A 26 10.61 7.58 10.90
C PHE A 26 12.03 8.15 11.01
N ILE A 27 12.27 9.41 10.62
CA ILE A 27 13.64 9.97 10.54
C ILE A 27 14.37 9.97 11.89
N LEU A 28 13.64 10.14 12.99
CA LEU A 28 14.18 10.09 14.36
C LEU A 28 14.03 8.73 15.03
N SER A 29 13.44 7.74 14.33
CA SER A 29 13.25 6.41 14.89
C SER A 29 14.55 5.60 14.74
N PRO A 30 15.13 5.06 15.81
CA PRO A 30 16.34 4.26 15.73
C PRO A 30 16.16 3.04 14.80
N ALA A 31 17.21 2.66 14.07
CA ALA A 31 17.17 1.53 13.15
C ALA A 31 16.78 0.21 13.84
N SER A 32 17.20 0.02 15.10
CA SER A 32 16.80 -1.13 15.92
C SER A 32 15.30 -1.19 16.21
N MET A 33 14.67 -0.03 16.43
CA MET A 33 13.22 0.08 16.67
C MET A 33 12.42 -0.25 15.41
N ILE A 34 12.80 0.32 14.26
CA ILE A 34 12.16 0.04 12.98
C ILE A 34 12.29 -1.45 12.63
N ALA A 35 13.49 -2.03 12.82
CA ALA A 35 13.72 -3.44 12.54
C ALA A 35 12.88 -4.35 13.45
N ALA A 36 12.86 -4.09 14.76
CA ALA A 36 12.09 -4.87 15.72
C ALA A 36 10.58 -4.79 15.46
N ALA A 37 10.05 -3.59 15.23
CA ALA A 37 8.64 -3.38 14.90
C ALA A 37 8.25 -4.11 13.60
N SER A 38 9.08 -4.00 12.55
CA SER A 38 8.86 -4.67 11.25
C SER A 38 8.87 -6.18 11.36
N ILE A 39 9.80 -6.76 12.14
CA ILE A 39 9.86 -8.21 12.38
C ILE A 39 8.62 -8.67 13.15
N SER A 40 8.25 -7.97 14.23
CA SER A 40 7.08 -8.33 15.01
C SER A 40 5.80 -8.25 14.17
N MET A 41 5.65 -7.21 13.35
CA MET A 41 4.50 -7.05 12.47
C MET A 41 4.44 -8.17 11.42
N ALA A 42 5.58 -8.52 10.81
CA ALA A 42 5.66 -9.62 9.86
C ALA A 42 5.31 -10.98 10.49
N VAL A 43 5.85 -11.28 11.67
CA VAL A 43 5.56 -12.52 12.41
C VAL A 43 4.08 -12.60 12.81
N CYS A 44 3.53 -11.53 13.38
CA CYS A 44 2.13 -11.47 13.79
C CYS A 44 1.14 -11.53 12.62
N GLY A 45 1.54 -11.06 11.43
CA GLY A 45 0.72 -11.09 10.22
C GLY A 45 0.77 -12.43 9.48
N LEU A 46 1.91 -13.13 9.49
CA LEU A 46 2.09 -14.40 8.77
C LEU A 46 1.75 -15.63 9.62
N VAL A 47 1.98 -15.57 10.93
CA VAL A 47 1.78 -16.71 11.83
C VAL A 47 0.48 -16.49 12.62
N LYS A 48 -0.37 -17.52 12.67
CA LYS A 48 -1.56 -17.54 13.53
C LYS A 48 -1.13 -17.63 15.00
N LEU A 49 -0.85 -16.47 15.59
CA LEU A 49 -0.48 -16.32 17.00
C LEU A 49 -1.68 -15.88 17.84
N ASN A 50 -1.84 -16.49 19.01
CA ASN A 50 -2.76 -15.99 20.03
C ASN A 50 -2.19 -14.72 20.70
N TRP A 51 -3.01 -14.04 21.51
CA TRP A 51 -2.62 -12.79 22.18
C TRP A 51 -1.36 -12.95 23.05
N THR A 52 -1.28 -14.02 23.82
CA THR A 52 -0.14 -14.30 24.71
C THR A 52 1.16 -14.47 23.93
N GLN A 53 1.12 -15.19 22.81
CA GLN A 53 2.29 -15.38 21.93
C GLN A 53 2.72 -14.06 21.27
N LYS A 54 1.78 -13.22 20.83
CA LYS A 54 2.12 -11.89 20.29
C LYS A 54 2.84 -11.03 21.34
N LYS A 55 2.37 -11.05 22.59
CA LYS A 55 3.02 -10.37 23.70
C LYS A 55 4.41 -10.93 23.99
N GLU A 56 4.59 -12.25 23.89
CA GLU A 56 5.89 -12.89 24.06
C GLU A 56 6.89 -12.45 22.98
N VAL A 57 6.47 -12.31 21.72
CA VAL A 57 7.34 -11.79 20.64
C VAL A 57 7.82 -10.38 20.97
N LEU A 58 6.91 -9.49 21.41
CA LEU A 58 7.26 -8.14 21.82
C LEU A 58 8.21 -8.12 23.02
N GLN A 59 7.98 -8.99 24.01
CA GLN A 59 8.84 -9.09 25.19
C GLN A 59 10.24 -9.56 24.81
N ARG A 60 10.37 -10.57 23.96
CA ARG A 60 11.69 -11.05 23.49
C ARG A 60 12.43 -9.96 22.70
N LEU A 61 11.72 -9.16 21.91
CA LEU A 61 12.32 -8.03 21.20
C LEU A 61 12.78 -6.94 22.18
N HIS A 62 11.99 -6.65 23.21
CA HIS A 62 12.39 -5.76 24.30
C HIS A 62 13.66 -6.27 24.98
N ASP A 63 13.72 -7.55 25.35
CA ASP A 63 14.85 -8.14 26.06
C ASP A 63 16.16 -8.05 25.24
N VAL A 64 16.08 -8.19 23.91
CA VAL A 64 17.26 -8.16 23.01
C VAL A 64 17.67 -6.74 22.62
N THR A 65 16.71 -5.83 22.46
CA THR A 65 16.98 -4.46 21.94
C THR A 65 16.96 -3.38 23.00
N SER A 66 16.49 -3.72 24.21
CA SER A 66 16.21 -2.79 25.32
C SER A 66 15.22 -1.67 24.96
N ILE A 67 14.39 -1.87 23.94
CA ILE A 67 13.34 -0.92 23.52
C ILE A 67 12.06 -1.26 24.25
N GLU A 68 11.43 -0.29 24.90
CA GLU A 68 10.16 -0.48 25.60
C GLU A 68 9.08 -1.05 24.68
N VAL A 69 8.27 -1.96 25.24
CA VAL A 69 7.19 -2.62 24.50
C VAL A 69 6.20 -1.61 23.92
N ASP A 70 5.91 -0.54 24.66
CA ASP A 70 5.00 0.52 24.23
C ASP A 70 5.56 1.27 23.02
N CYS A 71 6.87 1.59 23.01
CA CYS A 71 7.53 2.18 21.85
C CYS A 71 7.48 1.27 20.61
N LEU A 72 7.58 -0.06 20.79
CA LEU A 72 7.44 -1.01 19.70
C LEU A 72 6.01 -1.02 19.15
N GLN A 73 4.99 -0.99 20.01
CA GLN A 73 3.60 -0.93 19.60
C GLN A 73 3.27 0.38 18.88
N ASP A 74 3.76 1.51 19.38
CA ASP A 74 3.59 2.81 18.73
C ASP A 74 4.26 2.84 17.35
N CYS A 75 5.47 2.27 17.25
CA CYS A 75 6.16 2.14 15.97
C CYS A 75 5.37 1.26 15.00
N GLN A 76 4.81 0.13 15.46
CA GLN A 76 3.93 -0.72 14.64
C GLN A 76 2.71 0.03 14.14
N GLN A 77 2.01 0.74 15.02
CA GLN A 77 0.83 1.55 14.64
C GLN A 77 1.20 2.60 13.59
N ARG A 78 2.38 3.21 13.71
CA ARG A 78 2.91 4.14 12.72
C ARG A 78 3.11 3.46 11.37
N ILE A 79 3.80 2.33 11.34
CA ILE A 79 4.06 1.55 10.11
C ILE A 79 2.74 1.16 9.43
N GLU A 80 1.76 0.68 10.20
CA GLU A 80 0.46 0.28 9.69
C GLU A 80 -0.30 1.46 9.06
N LYS A 81 -0.31 2.62 9.74
CA LYS A 81 -0.94 3.85 9.19
C LYS A 81 -0.26 4.30 7.90
N THR A 82 1.07 4.30 7.87
CA THR A 82 1.84 4.64 6.67
C THR A 82 1.57 3.66 5.53
N LEU A 83 1.43 2.36 5.83
CA LEU A 83 1.11 1.33 4.85
C LEU A 83 -0.27 1.56 4.23
N VAL A 84 -1.29 1.79 5.07
CA VAL A 84 -2.67 2.06 4.62
C VAL A 84 -2.72 3.33 3.76
N ARG A 85 -1.98 4.37 4.15
CA ARG A 85 -1.92 5.64 3.41
C ARG A 85 -1.31 5.48 2.02
N ASN A 86 -0.21 4.72 1.91
CA ASN A 86 0.53 4.60 0.66
C ASN A 86 0.00 3.47 -0.26
N TYR A 87 -0.60 2.43 0.32
CA TYR A 87 -1.04 1.24 -0.41
C TYR A 87 -2.43 0.76 0.03
N PRO A 88 -3.48 1.57 -0.15
CA PRO A 88 -4.83 1.24 0.33
C PRO A 88 -5.39 -0.05 -0.30
N GLU A 89 -5.04 -0.35 -1.54
CA GLU A 89 -5.50 -1.56 -2.25
C GLU A 89 -4.78 -2.83 -1.77
N LEU A 90 -3.47 -2.74 -1.50
CA LEU A 90 -2.67 -3.83 -0.93
C LEU A 90 -3.23 -4.23 0.44
N THR A 91 -3.58 -3.22 1.25
CA THR A 91 -4.13 -3.44 2.59
C THR A 91 -5.50 -4.12 2.53
N LYS A 92 -6.36 -3.73 1.57
CA LYS A 92 -7.66 -4.40 1.35
C LYS A 92 -7.49 -5.86 0.94
N SER A 93 -6.50 -6.18 0.10
CA SER A 93 -6.19 -7.56 -0.31
C SER A 93 -5.66 -8.42 0.85
N LEU A 94 -4.78 -7.85 1.68
CA LEU A 94 -4.29 -8.50 2.91
C LEU A 94 -5.42 -8.75 3.93
N ALA A 95 -6.33 -7.78 4.09
CA ALA A 95 -7.49 -7.92 4.97
C ALA A 95 -8.53 -8.92 4.41
N ALA A 96 -8.74 -8.94 3.10
CA ALA A 96 -9.63 -9.90 2.44
C ALA A 96 -9.11 -11.33 2.53
N SER A 97 -7.79 -11.55 2.53
CA SER A 97 -7.20 -12.88 2.76
C SER A 97 -7.35 -13.38 4.21
N LEU A 98 -7.64 -12.49 5.17
CA LEU A 98 -7.93 -12.85 6.57
C LEU A 98 -9.42 -13.16 6.81
N ASN A 99 -10.30 -12.59 5.98
CA ASN A 99 -11.73 -12.93 5.95
C ASN A 99 -11.98 -13.95 4.85
N GLY A 100 -11.81 -15.23 5.18
CA GLY A 100 -12.37 -16.33 4.40
C GLY A 100 -13.89 -16.26 4.38
N THR A 101 -14.45 -15.40 3.52
CA THR A 101 -15.85 -15.41 3.17
C THR A 101 -15.94 -15.42 1.65
N THR A 102 -16.41 -16.55 1.14
CA THR A 102 -16.82 -16.81 -0.24
C THR A 102 -17.38 -15.57 -0.95
N PRO A 103 -16.92 -15.23 -2.18
CA PRO A 103 -17.68 -14.33 -3.03
C PRO A 103 -18.96 -15.05 -3.48
N THR A 104 -20.09 -14.67 -2.88
CA THR A 104 -21.42 -15.03 -3.37
C THR A 104 -21.66 -14.29 -4.70
N PRO A 105 -22.10 -14.96 -5.77
CA PRO A 105 -22.37 -14.30 -7.05
C PRO A 105 -23.66 -13.48 -6.97
N THR A 106 -23.58 -12.19 -7.29
CA THR A 106 -24.75 -11.30 -7.43
C THR A 106 -25.48 -11.63 -8.74
N PRO A 107 -26.81 -11.82 -8.74
CA PRO A 107 -27.56 -12.08 -9.96
C PRO A 107 -27.79 -10.79 -10.77
N ALA A 108 -27.83 -10.98 -12.09
CA ALA A 108 -27.99 -9.96 -13.12
C ALA A 108 -29.33 -9.21 -13.06
N SER A 109 -29.32 -7.98 -13.60
CA SER A 109 -30.51 -7.27 -14.08
C SER A 109 -30.14 -6.42 -15.29
N THR A 110 -30.46 -6.92 -16.49
CA THR A 110 -30.56 -6.18 -17.76
C THR A 110 -32.01 -5.71 -17.96
N PRO A 111 -32.31 -4.64 -18.74
CA PRO A 111 -32.31 -4.69 -20.22
C PRO A 111 -31.72 -3.41 -20.87
N SER A 112 -30.90 -3.51 -21.93
CA SER A 112 -31.26 -3.61 -23.37
C SER A 112 -32.04 -2.41 -23.92
N GLY A 113 -31.40 -1.68 -24.83
CA GLY A 113 -32.00 -0.58 -25.60
C GLY A 113 -31.06 -0.04 -26.67
N ASP A 114 -30.69 -0.88 -27.65
CA ASP A 114 -30.10 -0.45 -28.92
C ASP A 114 -31.21 -0.32 -29.98
N TYR A 115 -31.34 0.86 -30.59
CA TYR A 115 -31.78 0.95 -31.98
C TYR A 115 -31.03 2.07 -32.70
N ALA A 116 -30.39 1.68 -33.80
CA ALA A 116 -29.62 2.53 -34.69
C ALA A 116 -30.53 3.27 -35.69
N VAL A 117 -30.23 4.54 -35.99
CA VAL A 117 -30.58 5.16 -37.29
C VAL A 117 -29.47 6.12 -37.74
N LYS A 118 -29.22 6.03 -39.04
CA LYS A 118 -28.24 6.68 -39.92
C LYS A 118 -28.66 8.12 -40.34
N VAL A 119 -27.64 8.91 -40.67
CA VAL A 119 -27.55 9.83 -41.83
C VAL A 119 -28.03 11.29 -41.73
N SER A 120 -27.11 12.15 -42.20
CA SER A 120 -27.26 13.44 -42.92
C SER A 120 -27.26 14.78 -42.17
N ALA A 121 -26.17 15.49 -42.42
CA ALA A 121 -26.09 16.78 -43.12
C ALA A 121 -26.41 18.10 -42.37
N GLU A 122 -25.47 19.02 -42.61
CA GLU A 122 -25.57 20.48 -42.65
C GLU A 122 -25.45 21.32 -41.37
N THR A 123 -24.28 21.98 -41.31
CA THR A 123 -24.04 23.42 -41.09
C THR A 123 -24.73 24.13 -39.93
N VAL A 124 -23.92 24.67 -39.01
CA VAL A 124 -23.80 26.13 -38.74
C VAL A 124 -22.68 26.37 -37.70
N THR A 125 -21.84 27.33 -38.06
CA THR A 125 -20.76 28.04 -37.36
C THR A 125 -21.01 28.46 -35.91
N LEU A 126 -19.99 28.40 -35.03
CA LEU A 126 -19.37 29.59 -34.41
C LEU A 126 -18.13 29.23 -33.57
N GLU A 127 -17.14 30.11 -33.66
CA GLU A 127 -15.75 30.06 -33.19
C GLU A 127 -15.57 30.34 -31.69
N SER A 128 -14.46 29.85 -31.11
CA SER A 128 -13.61 30.52 -30.09
C SER A 128 -12.50 29.52 -29.68
N GLU A 129 -11.35 29.58 -30.36
CA GLU A 129 -10.09 30.15 -29.86
C GLU A 129 -9.37 29.28 -28.81
N THR A 130 -8.33 28.56 -29.26
CA THR A 130 -7.17 28.22 -28.43
C THR A 130 -5.96 28.99 -28.96
N PRO A 131 -5.27 29.82 -28.16
CA PRO A 131 -4.16 30.64 -28.65
C PRO A 131 -2.94 29.79 -29.00
N GLU A 132 -2.46 29.96 -30.24
CA GLU A 132 -1.13 29.54 -30.66
C GLU A 132 -0.08 30.45 -30.03
N THR A 133 0.97 29.87 -29.46
CA THR A 133 2.24 30.60 -29.27
C THR A 133 3.33 29.87 -30.05
N PRO A 134 3.80 30.45 -31.17
CA PRO A 134 4.83 29.87 -32.00
C PRO A 134 6.18 30.08 -31.34
N THR A 135 6.96 29.01 -31.15
CA THR A 135 8.41 29.16 -30.92
C THR A 135 9.11 28.80 -32.22
N ASP A 136 9.25 29.80 -33.08
CA ASP A 136 10.14 29.76 -34.23
C ASP A 136 11.59 29.78 -33.70
N VAL A 137 12.32 28.69 -33.93
CA VAL A 137 13.73 28.55 -33.53
C VAL A 137 14.58 28.89 -34.74
N GLN A 138 15.12 30.11 -34.79
CA GLN A 138 16.08 30.48 -35.84
C GLN A 138 17.46 29.88 -35.52
N ASP A 139 17.97 29.03 -36.42
CA ASP A 139 19.35 28.54 -36.36
C ASP A 139 20.34 29.69 -36.58
N VAL A 140 21.17 29.97 -35.57
CA VAL A 140 22.26 30.96 -35.67
C VAL A 140 23.42 30.33 -36.44
N LEU A 141 23.58 30.72 -37.71
CA LEU A 141 24.81 30.49 -38.45
C LEU A 141 25.86 31.52 -37.99
N PHE A 142 27.01 31.02 -37.54
CA PHE A 142 28.18 31.81 -37.15
C PHE A 142 28.90 32.42 -38.35
#